data_AF-A0A2I0QE87-F1
#
_entry.id   AF-A0A2I0QE87-F1
#
_cell.length_a   1.000
_cell.length_b   1.000
_cell.length_c   1.000
_cell.angle_alpha   90.00
_cell.angle_beta   90.00
_cell.angle_gamma   90.00
#
_symmetry.space_group_name_H-M   'P 1'
#
loop_
_entity.id
_entity.type
_entity.pdbx_description
1 polymer ?
#
loop_
_entity_poly.entity_id
_entity_poly.type
_entity_poly.pdbx_seq_one_letter_code
_entity_poly.pdbx_strand_id
1 'polypeptide(L)' 'MKYMQINNSNKGVILELFGKSLDDDGFIIEKKNKIRLICPYSKEHIRGNNFSILPGTATFVNNKPYCFAEHIVSHSK' A
#
# COMPACT_ATOMS: atom_id res chain seq x y z
N MET A 1 -14.19 4.74 5.98
CA MET A 1 -12.85 5.27 5.63
C MET A 1 -12.64 5.00 4.14
N LYS A 2 -12.20 6.00 3.34
CA LYS A 2 -12.09 5.88 1.87
C LYS A 2 -10.61 5.72 1.49
N TYR A 3 -10.25 4.73 0.69
CA TYR A 3 -8.86 4.56 0.24
C TYR A 3 -8.58 5.46 -0.96
N MET A 4 -7.38 6.04 -1.04
CA MET A 4 -6.96 6.77 -2.23
C MET A 4 -6.13 5.84 -3.11
N GLN A 5 -6.67 5.49 -4.27
CA GLN A 5 -5.99 4.66 -5.24
C GLN A 5 -4.95 5.49 -6.00
N ILE A 6 -3.74 4.97 -6.09
CA ILE A 6 -2.64 5.65 -6.77
C ILE A 6 -2.52 5.13 -8.21
N ASN A 7 -2.56 6.04 -9.18
CA ASN A 7 -2.35 5.73 -10.59
C ASN A 7 -0.89 5.28 -10.83
N ASN A 8 -0.68 4.38 -11.80
CA ASN A 8 0.66 3.84 -12.05
C ASN A 8 1.69 4.91 -12.46
N SER A 9 1.24 6.00 -13.08
CA SER A 9 2.11 7.08 -13.54
C SER A 9 2.79 7.85 -12.41
N ASN A 10 2.18 7.95 -11.21
CA ASN A 10 2.67 8.82 -10.14
C ASN A 10 3.20 8.04 -8.92
N LYS A 11 3.24 6.70 -8.98
CA LYS A 11 3.71 5.85 -7.87
C LYS A 11 5.13 6.16 -7.44
N GLY A 12 6.05 6.35 -8.38
CA GLY A 12 7.45 6.66 -8.08
C GLY A 12 7.60 7.96 -7.30
N VAL A 13 6.91 9.01 -7.75
CA VAL A 13 6.90 10.33 -7.09
C VAL A 13 6.34 10.23 -5.67
N ILE A 14 5.24 9.50 -5.48
CA ILE A 14 4.64 9.31 -4.16
C ILE A 14 5.60 8.55 -3.24
N LEU A 15 6.19 7.45 -3.68
CA LEU A 15 7.16 6.71 -2.88
C LEU A 15 8.33 7.61 -2.47
N GLU A 16 8.84 8.42 -3.39
CA GLU A 16 9.92 9.37 -3.13
C GLU A 16 9.55 10.42 -2.07
N LEU A 17 8.35 11.01 -2.14
CA LEU A 17 7.85 11.96 -1.13
C LEU A 17 7.84 11.36 0.29
N PHE A 18 7.64 10.05 0.41
CA PHE A 18 7.64 9.33 1.69
C PHE A 18 9.00 8.67 2.02
N GLY A 19 10.07 8.99 1.28
CA GLY A 19 11.40 8.42 1.51
C GLY A 19 11.48 6.92 1.21
N LYS A 20 10.61 6.41 0.34
CA LYS A 20 10.52 5.00 -0.07
C LYS A 20 11.00 4.79 -1.50
N SER A 21 11.34 3.55 -1.83
CA SER A 21 11.64 3.11 -3.19
C SER A 21 11.14 1.68 -3.41
N LEU A 22 11.38 1.13 -4.60
CA LEU A 22 11.21 -0.30 -4.86
C LEU A 22 12.57 -1.00 -4.73
N ASP A 23 12.55 -2.26 -4.28
CA ASP A 23 13.67 -3.18 -4.47
C ASP A 23 13.58 -3.90 -5.82
N ASP A 24 14.56 -4.75 -6.11
CA ASP A 24 14.67 -5.50 -7.36
C ASP A 24 13.50 -6.49 -7.57
N ASP A 25 12.86 -6.92 -6.48
CA ASP A 25 11.70 -7.82 -6.48
C ASP A 25 10.35 -7.06 -6.62
N GLY A 26 10.40 -5.73 -6.64
CA GLY A 26 9.22 -4.86 -6.77
C GLY A 26 8.46 -4.62 -5.46
N PHE A 27 9.08 -4.85 -4.31
CA PHE A 27 8.54 -4.50 -2.98
C PHE A 27 8.93 -3.09 -2.55
N ILE A 28 8.06 -2.44 -1.80
CA ILE A 28 8.32 -1.12 -1.23
C ILE A 28 9.33 -1.26 -0.09
N ILE A 29 10.39 -0.46 -0.13
CA ILE A 29 11.42 -0.38 0.90
C ILE A 29 11.59 1.06 1.42
N GLU A 30 12.06 1.19 2.66
CA GLU A 30 12.63 2.42 3.20
C GLU A 30 13.98 2.72 2.52
N LYS A 31 14.16 3.93 1.95
CA LYS A 31 15.42 4.29 1.29
C LYS A 31 16.62 4.25 2.26
N LYS A 32 16.40 4.66 3.52
CA LYS A 32 17.46 4.86 4.53
C LYS A 32 18.14 3.57 4.98
N ASN A 33 17.36 2.53 5.25
CA ASN A 33 17.83 1.27 5.84
C ASN A 33 17.56 0.05 4.96
N LYS A 34 16.96 0.25 3.77
CA LYS A 34 16.63 -0.80 2.80
C LYS A 34 15.71 -1.89 3.36
N ILE A 35 14.90 -1.57 4.36
CA ILE A 35 13.96 -2.50 4.98
C ILE A 35 12.64 -2.52 4.19
N ARG A 36 12.15 -3.72 3.88
CA ARG A 36 10.84 -3.92 3.24
C ARG A 36 9.71 -3.45 4.14
N LEU A 37 8.79 -2.68 3.57
CA LEU A 37 7.60 -2.23 4.28
C LEU A 37 6.62 -3.39 4.47
N ILE A 38 6.15 -3.54 5.71
CA ILE A 38 5.14 -4.51 6.08
C ILE A 38 3.82 -3.76 6.28
N CYS A 39 2.76 -4.24 5.64
CA CYS A 39 1.41 -3.75 5.87
C CYS A 39 1.03 -4.04 7.32
N PRO A 40 0.64 -3.02 8.11
CA PRO A 40 0.33 -3.23 9.54
C PRO A 40 -0.87 -4.17 9.76
N TYR A 41 -1.77 -4.27 8.77
CA TYR A 41 -2.99 -5.09 8.82
C TYR A 41 -2.77 -6.53 8.36
N SER A 42 -2.19 -6.74 7.17
CA SER A 42 -2.00 -8.10 6.64
C SER A 42 -0.73 -8.79 7.15
N LYS A 43 0.20 -8.03 7.76
CA LYS A 43 1.55 -8.49 8.12
C LYS A 43 2.39 -8.97 6.93
N GLU A 44 1.95 -8.67 5.71
CA GLU A 44 2.66 -9.00 4.47
C GLU A 44 3.47 -7.81 3.95
N HIS A 45 4.49 -8.11 3.15
CA HIS A 45 5.27 -7.08 2.45
C HIS A 45 4.41 -6.38 1.37
N ILE A 46 4.68 -5.10 1.17
CA ILE A 46 3.90 -4.28 0.25
C ILE A 46 4.54 -4.25 -1.14
N ARG A 47 3.78 -4.61 -2.18
CA ARG A 47 4.26 -4.53 -3.57
C ARG A 47 3.99 -3.16 -4.18
N GLY A 48 4.97 -2.62 -4.93
CA GLY A 48 4.85 -1.33 -5.61
C GLY A 48 3.75 -1.28 -6.67
N ASN A 49 3.47 -2.39 -7.34
CA ASN A 49 2.36 -2.46 -8.29
C ASN A 49 0.98 -2.53 -7.61
N ASN A 50 0.93 -2.76 -6.30
CA ASN A 50 -0.29 -3.15 -5.61
C ASN A 50 -0.39 -2.52 -4.21
N PHE A 51 -0.45 -1.19 -4.12
CA PHE A 51 -0.66 -0.49 -2.85
C PHE A 51 -1.63 0.69 -2.92
N SER A 52 -2.18 1.05 -1.77
CA SER A 52 -2.92 2.29 -1.49
C SER A 52 -2.34 2.99 -0.26
N ILE A 53 -2.71 4.26 -0.06
CA ILE A 53 -2.35 5.03 1.14
C ILE A 53 -3.62 5.37 1.91
N LEU A 54 -3.56 5.24 3.24
CA LEU A 54 -4.63 5.67 4.13
C LEU A 54 -4.66 7.21 4.20
N PRO A 55 -5.80 7.87 3.91
CA PRO A 55 -5.89 9.33 3.94
C PRO A 55 -5.46 9.91 5.28
N GLY A 56 -4.69 11.00 5.24
CA GLY A 56 -4.20 11.67 6.45
C GLY A 56 -3.06 10.96 7.16
N THR A 57 -2.47 9.92 6.56
CA THR A 57 -1.36 9.17 7.15
C THR A 57 -0.26 8.88 6.12
N ALA A 58 0.92 8.46 6.60
CA ALA A 58 2.00 7.90 5.78
C ALA A 58 1.93 6.35 5.69
N THR A 59 0.75 5.77 5.92
CA THR A 59 0.56 4.32 6.00
C THR A 59 0.20 3.74 4.64
N PHE A 60 1.02 2.80 4.18
CA PHE A 60 0.83 2.04 2.95
C PHE A 60 0.11 0.72 3.24
N VAL A 61 -0.79 0.31 2.34
CA VAL A 61 -1.54 -0.95 2.44
C VAL A 61 -1.56 -1.69 1.12
N ASN A 62 -1.60 -3.02 1.12
CA ASN A 62 -1.70 -3.84 -0.11
C ASN A 62 -3.07 -3.67 -0.79
N ASN A 63 -3.07 -3.55 -2.13
CA ASN A 63 -4.30 -3.39 -2.95
C ASN A 63 -5.01 -4.72 -3.27
N LYS A 64 -4.40 -5.88 -3.01
CA LYS A 64 -5.09 -7.18 -3.05
C LYS A 64 -5.24 -7.71 -1.62
N PRO A 65 -6.42 -8.19 -1.22
CA PRO A 65 -7.72 -7.61 -1.43
C PRO A 65 -8.37 -7.28 -0.08
N TYR A 66 -9.22 -6.27 -0.10
CA TYR A 66 -10.42 -6.26 0.71
C TYR A 66 -11.42 -7.37 0.27
N CYS A 67 -10.98 -8.61 -0.04
CA CYS A 67 -11.89 -9.75 -0.33
C CYS A 67 -12.77 -10.07 0.89
N PHE A 68 -12.40 -9.61 2.08
CA PHE A 68 -13.26 -9.68 3.25
C PHE A 68 -14.21 -8.47 3.38
N ALA A 69 -13.89 -7.28 2.89
CA ALA A 69 -14.76 -6.12 3.09
C ALA A 69 -15.88 -5.99 2.05
N GLU A 70 -15.75 -6.56 0.84
CA GLU A 70 -16.91 -6.73 -0.05
C GLU A 70 -17.96 -7.71 0.55
N HIS A 71 -17.52 -8.69 1.34
CA HIS A 71 -18.45 -9.61 2.03
C HIS A 71 -19.26 -8.95 3.16
N ILE A 72 -18.71 -7.93 3.84
CA ILE A 72 -19.40 -7.26 4.96
C ILE A 72 -20.53 -6.35 4.48
N VAL A 73 -20.36 -5.69 3.33
CA VAL A 73 -21.37 -4.76 2.80
C VAL A 73 -22.56 -5.49 2.17
N SER A 74 -22.37 -6.71 1.64
CA SER A 74 -23.45 -7.52 1.06
C SER A 74 -24.35 -8.21 2.10
N HIS A 75 -23.95 -8.33 3.37
CA HIS A 75 -24.72 -9.01 4.43
C HIS A 75 -25.47 -8.07 5.38
N SER A 76 -25.57 -6.78 5.02
CA SER A 76 -26.38 -5.82 5.76
C SER A 76 -27.77 -5.71 5.11
N LYS A 77 -28.66 -6.65 5.43
CA LYS A 77 -30.12 -6.47 5.32
C LYS A 77 -30.67 -6.21 6.70
#